data_AF-A0A968EBS2-F1
#
_entry.id   AF-A0A968EBS2-F1
#
_cell.length_a   1.000
_cell.length_b   1.000
_cell.length_c   1.000
_cell.angle_alpha   90.00
_cell.angle_beta   90.00
_cell.angle_gamma   90.00
#
_symmetry.space_group_name_H-M   'P 1'
#
loop_
_entity.id
_entity.type
_entity.pdbx_description
1 polymer ?
#
loop_
_entity_poly.entity_id
_entity_poly.type
_entity_poly.pdbx_seq_one_letter_code
_entity_poly.pdbx_strand_id
1 'polypeptide(L)'
;MATKRRGLGRGLDALLGVPQAEQGAERPTSENLGSLPVDLIQRGRFQPRVDMHPETLKELADSIRAQGVVQPVVVRGVGDGRYELIAGERRWRAAQLAGLHEIPAVVRDVPDQA
;
A
#
# COMPACT_ATOMS: atom_id res chain seq x y z
N MET A 1 43.77 -39.30 12.49
CA MET A 1 43.09 -38.56 11.40
C MET A 1 41.95 -37.76 12.01
N ALA A 2 41.92 -36.46 11.70
CA ALA A 2 41.23 -35.41 12.45
C ALA A 2 39.71 -35.34 12.17
N THR A 3 39.03 -34.70 13.12
CA THR A 3 37.59 -34.54 13.34
C THR A 3 36.91 -33.58 12.36
N LYS A 4 35.61 -33.75 12.11
CA LYS A 4 34.64 -32.63 12.18
C LYS A 4 33.18 -33.07 12.24
N ARG A 5 32.49 -32.67 13.31
CA ARG A 5 31.04 -32.62 13.45
C ARG A 5 30.49 -31.52 12.53
N ARG A 6 29.40 -31.79 11.81
CA ARG A 6 28.60 -30.82 11.04
C ARG A 6 27.15 -31.19 11.35
N GLY A 7 26.41 -30.52 12.24
CA GLY A 7 26.20 -29.09 12.39
C GLY A 7 24.71 -28.88 12.13
N LEU A 8 23.91 -28.83 13.19
CA LEU A 8 22.50 -28.41 13.15
C LEU A 8 22.45 -26.97 12.59
N GLY A 9 21.58 -26.72 11.61
CA GLY A 9 21.30 -25.36 11.16
C GLY A 9 21.15 -25.23 9.65
N ARG A 10 20.02 -25.70 9.11
CA ARG A 10 19.54 -25.35 7.76
C ARG A 10 18.02 -25.18 7.71
N GLY A 11 17.44 -24.62 8.76
CA GLY A 11 15.98 -24.51 8.90
C GLY A 11 15.44 -23.14 9.31
N LEU A 12 16.29 -22.10 9.42
CA LEU A 12 15.85 -20.76 9.85
C LEU A 12 15.99 -19.67 8.78
N ASP A 13 16.82 -19.89 7.75
CA ASP A 13 16.93 -18.96 6.60
C ASP A 13 15.68 -18.95 5.69
N ALA A 14 14.84 -19.99 5.76
CA ALA A 14 13.59 -20.05 5.01
C ALA A 14 12.46 -19.21 5.64
N LEU A 15 12.63 -18.73 6.87
CA LEU A 15 11.64 -17.90 7.57
C LEU A 15 11.99 -16.40 7.54
N LEU A 16 13.22 -16.04 7.18
CA LEU A 16 13.67 -14.66 7.03
C LEU A 16 13.77 -14.28 5.55
N GLY A 17 12.80 -14.73 4.76
CA GLY A 17 12.57 -14.24 3.41
C GLY A 17 12.24 -12.75 3.47
N VAL A 18 13.28 -11.93 3.44
CA VAL A 18 13.20 -10.51 3.11
C VAL A 18 12.69 -10.45 1.68
N PRO A 19 11.48 -9.92 1.40
CA PRO A 19 11.20 -9.48 0.05
C PRO A 19 12.01 -8.21 -0.16
N GLN A 20 13.11 -8.42 -0.87
CA GLN A 20 13.82 -7.44 -1.66
C GLN A 20 12.78 -6.58 -2.39
N ALA A 21 12.79 -5.28 -2.09
CA ALA A 21 12.27 -4.25 -2.98
C ALA A 21 12.82 -4.50 -4.40
N GLU A 22 12.09 -4.04 -5.42
CA GLU A 22 12.35 -4.17 -6.87
C GLU A 22 11.50 -5.22 -7.60
N GLN A 23 10.18 -4.98 -7.75
CA GLN A 23 9.37 -5.49 -8.87
C GLN A 23 8.32 -4.40 -9.18
N GLY A 24 8.42 -3.57 -10.22
CA GLY A 24 8.68 -3.94 -11.60
C GLY A 24 7.36 -4.15 -12.33
N ALA A 25 6.58 -3.07 -12.51
CA ALA A 25 5.44 -2.91 -13.43
C ALA A 25 4.87 -4.19 -14.10
N GLU A 26 4.25 -5.07 -13.31
CA GLU A 26 3.39 -6.11 -13.83
C GLU A 26 1.99 -5.52 -13.98
N ARG A 27 1.47 -5.44 -15.22
CA ARG A 27 0.08 -5.02 -15.46
C ARG A 27 -0.84 -6.04 -14.75
N PRO A 28 -1.60 -5.68 -13.70
CA PRO A 28 -2.38 -6.68 -12.99
C PRO A 28 -3.77 -6.76 -13.62
N THR A 29 -3.98 -7.78 -14.44
CA THR A 29 -5.29 -8.42 -14.53
C THR A 29 -5.56 -9.14 -13.21
N SER A 30 -6.74 -8.92 -12.61
CA SER A 30 -7.25 -9.46 -11.34
C SER A 30 -7.00 -8.55 -10.12
N GLU A 31 -8.03 -8.41 -9.28
CA GLU A 31 -8.02 -7.63 -8.04
C GLU A 31 -6.84 -8.04 -7.15
N ASN A 32 -5.79 -7.21 -7.12
CA ASN A 32 -4.60 -7.48 -6.33
C ASN A 32 -4.56 -6.55 -5.12
N LEU A 33 -4.44 -7.15 -3.93
CA LEU A 33 -4.25 -6.46 -2.67
C LEU A 33 -2.73 -6.37 -2.43
N GLY A 34 -2.18 -5.17 -2.39
CA GLY A 34 -0.74 -4.95 -2.28
C GLY A 34 -0.40 -3.61 -1.62
N SER A 35 0.87 -3.42 -1.24
CA SER A 35 1.37 -2.11 -0.80
C SER A 35 1.74 -1.28 -2.02
N LEU A 36 1.27 -0.04 -2.08
CA LEU A 36 1.60 0.91 -3.14
C LEU A 36 2.25 2.17 -2.56
N PRO A 37 3.28 2.72 -3.22
CA PRO A 37 3.83 4.01 -2.87
C PRO A 37 2.76 5.10 -2.94
N VAL A 38 2.69 5.91 -1.90
CA VAL A 38 1.69 6.98 -1.78
C VAL A 38 1.85 8.00 -2.90
N ASP A 39 3.08 8.23 -3.37
CA ASP A 39 3.42 9.15 -4.46
C ASP A 39 2.94 8.69 -5.85
N LEU A 40 2.73 7.38 -6.05
CA LEU A 40 2.20 6.83 -7.30
C LEU A 40 0.66 6.89 -7.37
N ILE A 41 0.02 7.21 -6.25
CA ILE A 41 -1.43 7.32 -6.14
C ILE A 41 -1.84 8.78 -6.33
N GLN A 42 -2.63 9.04 -7.37
CA GLN A 42 -3.22 10.35 -7.62
C GLN A 42 -4.68 10.39 -7.15
N ARG A 43 -5.11 11.59 -6.74
CA ARG A 43 -6.52 11.84 -6.39
C ARG A 43 -7.45 11.55 -7.58
N GLY A 44 -8.57 10.88 -7.31
CA GLY A 44 -9.64 10.70 -8.29
C GLY A 44 -10.32 12.00 -8.66
N ARG A 45 -10.78 12.13 -9.91
CA ARG A 45 -11.52 13.32 -10.40
C ARG A 45 -12.89 13.52 -9.75
N PHE A 46 -13.54 12.44 -9.30
CA PHE A 46 -14.86 12.48 -8.67
C PHE A 46 -14.78 12.27 -7.17
N GLN A 47 -14.86 13.37 -6.40
CA GLN A 47 -14.85 13.32 -4.94
C GLN A 47 -16.02 14.13 -4.35
N PRO A 48 -17.17 13.49 -4.13
CA PRO A 48 -18.38 14.19 -3.69
C PRO A 48 -18.37 14.65 -2.22
N ARG A 49 -17.39 14.26 -1.39
CA ARG A 49 -17.32 14.66 0.03
C ARG A 49 -16.26 15.73 0.24
N VAL A 50 -16.68 16.98 0.14
CA VAL A 50 -15.83 18.18 0.24
C VAL A 50 -15.63 18.64 1.70
N ASP A 51 -16.45 18.20 2.65
CA ASP A 51 -16.31 18.54 4.07
C ASP A 51 -15.41 17.55 4.83
N MET A 52 -14.09 17.67 4.62
CA MET A 52 -13.11 17.03 5.48
C MET A 52 -12.77 17.97 6.64
N HIS A 53 -13.40 17.77 7.80
CA HIS A 53 -13.00 18.49 9.01
C HIS A 53 -11.52 18.17 9.34
N PRO A 54 -10.63 19.17 9.39
CA PRO A 54 -9.19 18.96 9.52
C PRO A 54 -8.80 18.25 10.82
N GLU A 55 -9.56 18.46 11.90
CA GLU A 55 -9.36 17.79 13.20
C GLU A 55 -9.54 16.27 13.06
N THR A 56 -10.65 15.82 12.48
CA THR A 56 -10.93 14.40 12.27
C THR A 56 -9.93 13.71 11.33
N LEU A 57 -9.28 14.47 10.44
CA LEU A 57 -8.24 13.95 9.57
C LEU A 57 -6.93 13.78 10.32
N LYS A 58 -6.60 14.72 11.22
CA LYS A 58 -5.43 14.66 12.08
C LYS A 58 -5.51 13.48 13.05
N GLU A 59 -6.65 13.29 13.70
CA GLU A 59 -6.89 12.12 14.58
C GLU A 59 -6.70 10.80 13.81
N LEU A 60 -7.21 10.72 12.58
CA LEU A 60 -7.00 9.55 11.72
C LEU A 60 -5.53 9.38 11.34
N ALA A 61 -4.80 10.47 11.07
CA ALA A 61 -3.37 10.41 10.77
C ALA A 61 -2.56 9.92 11.97
N ASP A 62 -2.89 10.35 13.18
CA ASP A 62 -2.25 9.91 14.41
C ASP A 62 -2.54 8.42 14.68
N SER A 63 -3.77 7.96 14.43
CA SER A 63 -4.13 6.53 14.48
C SER A 63 -3.37 5.71 13.44
N ILE A 64 -3.29 6.19 12.19
CA ILE A 64 -2.54 5.53 11.12
C ILE A 64 -1.03 5.51 11.42
N ARG A 65 -0.47 6.54 12.06
CA ARG A 65 0.93 6.54 12.48
C ARG A 65 1.20 5.46 13.54
N ALA A 66 0.25 5.22 14.44
CA ALA A 66 0.41 4.25 15.52
C ALA A 66 0.18 2.80 15.07
N GLN A 67 -0.78 2.56 14.17
CA GLN A 67 -1.27 1.22 13.84
C GLN A 67 -1.12 0.85 12.35
N GLY A 68 -0.67 1.79 11.51
CA GLY A 68 -0.72 1.66 10.07
C GLY A 68 -2.14 1.83 9.51
N VAL A 69 -2.26 1.67 8.20
CA VAL A 69 -3.55 1.72 7.52
C VAL A 69 -4.24 0.36 7.64
N VAL A 70 -5.23 0.26 8.53
CA VAL A 70 -5.96 -1.00 8.76
C VAL A 70 -6.80 -1.42 7.55
N GLN A 71 -7.44 -0.46 6.88
CA GLN A 71 -8.32 -0.75 5.75
C GLN A 71 -7.71 -0.23 4.44
N PRO A 72 -7.50 -1.10 3.43
CA PRO A 72 -6.83 -0.72 2.20
C PRO A 72 -7.65 0.29 1.39
N VAL A 73 -6.95 1.19 0.70
CA VAL A 73 -7.56 2.11 -0.26
C VAL A 73 -7.91 1.39 -1.56
N VAL A 74 -8.86 1.90 -2.33
CA VAL A 74 -9.22 1.31 -3.63
C VAL A 74 -8.70 2.22 -4.72
N VAL A 75 -7.91 1.65 -5.63
CA VAL A 75 -7.30 2.37 -6.74
C VAL A 75 -7.57 1.65 -8.07
N ARG A 76 -7.46 2.37 -9.18
CA ARG A 76 -7.36 1.80 -10.53
C ARG A 76 -6.03 2.15 -11.17
N GLY A 77 -5.52 1.27 -12.02
CA GLY A 77 -4.38 1.62 -12.87
C GLY A 77 -4.80 2.62 -13.95
N VAL A 78 -4.05 3.70 -14.12
CA VAL A 78 -4.30 4.70 -15.18
C VAL A 78 -3.22 4.71 -16.27
N GLY A 79 -2.29 3.76 -16.23
CA GLY A 79 -1.13 3.70 -17.11
C GLY A 79 0.13 4.30 -16.47
N ASP A 80 1.28 4.09 -17.12
CA ASP A 80 2.59 4.63 -16.71
C ASP A 80 3.01 4.28 -15.27
N GLY A 81 2.53 3.16 -14.73
CA GLY A 81 2.80 2.75 -13.34
C GLY A 81 2.12 3.65 -12.29
N ARG A 82 1.13 4.45 -12.68
CA ARG A 82 0.36 5.31 -11.78
C ARG A 82 -1.01 4.72 -11.49
N TYR A 83 -1.53 5.12 -10.34
CA TYR A 83 -2.80 4.65 -9.81
C TYR A 83 -3.70 5.83 -9.48
N GLU A 84 -4.98 5.76 -9.85
CA GLU A 84 -5.96 6.75 -9.44
C GLU A 84 -6.81 6.22 -8.29
N LEU A 85 -6.98 7.05 -7.27
CA LEU A 85 -7.78 6.73 -6.10
C LEU A 85 -9.28 6.77 -6.45
N ILE A 86 -9.93 5.62 -6.32
CA ILE A 86 -11.38 5.48 -6.48
C ILE A 86 -12.07 5.74 -5.13
N ALA A 87 -11.55 5.15 -4.05
CA ALA A 87 -12.14 5.26 -2.72
C ALA A 87 -11.10 5.27 -1.61
N GLY A 88 -11.43 5.98 -0.52
CA GLY A 88 -10.57 6.06 0.67
C GLY A 88 -9.71 7.32 0.75
N GLU A 89 -10.12 8.44 0.13
CA GLU A 89 -9.40 9.74 0.19
C GLU A 89 -8.95 10.12 1.60
N ARG A 90 -9.83 9.97 2.60
CA ARG A 90 -9.49 10.27 4.01
C ARG A 90 -8.31 9.46 4.51
N ARG A 91 -8.24 8.17 4.15
CA ARG A 91 -7.15 7.27 4.55
C ARG A 91 -5.87 7.59 3.80
N TRP A 92 -5.95 7.86 2.49
CA TRP A 92 -4.79 8.27 1.69
C TRP A 92 -4.20 9.60 2.16
N ARG A 93 -5.02 10.62 2.44
CA ARG A 93 -4.55 11.89 3.01
C ARG A 93 -4.00 11.74 4.42
N ALA A 94 -4.68 10.98 5.28
CA ALA A 94 -4.18 10.75 6.63
C ALA A 94 -2.86 9.96 6.62
N ALA A 95 -2.66 9.04 5.67
CA ALA A 95 -1.39 8.35 5.48
C ALA A 95 -0.26 9.29 5.01
N GLN A 96 -0.56 10.24 4.11
CA GLN A 96 0.38 11.31 3.75
C GLN A 96 0.77 12.16 4.97
N LEU A 97 -0.22 12.58 5.76
CA LEU A 97 0.02 13.34 6.99
C LEU A 97 0.75 12.53 8.06
N ALA A 98 0.54 11.21 8.09
CA ALA A 98 1.24 10.30 8.97
C ALA A 98 2.71 10.11 8.57
N GLY A 99 3.08 10.43 7.32
CA GLY A 99 4.42 10.28 6.76
C GLY A 99 4.71 8.87 6.26
N LEU A 100 3.68 8.11 5.85
CA LEU A 100 3.86 6.77 5.29
C LEU A 100 4.30 6.85 3.83
N HIS A 101 5.33 6.09 3.46
CA HIS A 101 5.80 5.98 2.08
C HIS A 101 4.93 5.03 1.24
N GLU A 102 4.40 3.98 1.87
CA GLU A 102 3.58 2.97 1.21
C GLU A 102 2.31 2.71 2.01
N ILE A 103 1.21 2.41 1.31
CA ILE A 103 -0.06 2.06 1.92
C ILE A 103 -0.68 0.83 1.26
N PRO A 104 -1.43 0.03 2.04
CA PRO A 104 -2.20 -1.08 1.48
C PRO A 104 -3.29 -0.54 0.56
N ALA A 105 -3.33 -1.06 -0.65
CA ALA A 105 -4.25 -0.70 -1.71
C ALA A 105 -4.77 -1.94 -2.43
N VAL A 106 -6.00 -1.85 -2.91
CA VAL A 106 -6.64 -2.83 -3.79
C VAL A 106 -6.70 -2.22 -5.17
N VAL A 107 -6.00 -2.81 -6.13
CA VAL A 107 -6.07 -2.39 -7.53
C VAL A 107 -7.28 -3.06 -8.16
N ARG A 108 -8.24 -2.26 -8.63
CA ARG A 108 -9.43 -2.72 -9.34
C ARG A 108 -9.43 -2.20 -10.77
N ASP A 109 -9.73 -3.09 -11.70
CA ASP A 109 -10.00 -2.74 -13.09
C ASP A 109 -11.47 -2.31 -13.19
N VAL A 110 -11.74 -1.05 -12.86
CA VAL A 110 -13.08 -0.46 -12.93
C VAL A 110 -13.11 0.52 -14.10
N PRO A 111 -13.96 0.31 -15.12
CA PRO A 111 -14.12 1.28 -16.19
C PRO A 111 -14.62 2.61 -15.62
N ASP A 112 -14.24 3.72 -16.25
CA ASP A 112 -14.67 5.07 -15.91
C ASP A 112 -16.16 5.24 -16.24
N GLN A 113 -17.04 4.64 -15.44
CA GLN A 113 -18.48 4.81 -15.58
C GLN A 113 -18.91 6.00 -14.73
N ALA A 114 -19.30 7.05 -15.47
CA ALA A 114 -19.89 8.30 -15.05
C ALA A 114 -21.13 8.14 -14.16
#